data_AF-A0A661I6V1-F1
#
_entry.id   AF-A0A661I6V1-F1
#
_cell.length_a   1.000
_cell.length_b   1.000
_cell.length_c   1.000
_cell.angle_alpha   90.00
_cell.angle_beta   90.00
_cell.angle_gamma   90.00
#
_symmetry.space_group_name_H-M   'P 1'
#
loop_
_entity.id
_entity.type
_entity.pdbx_description
1 polymer ?
#
loop_
_entity_poly.entity_id
_entity_poly.type
_entity_poly.pdbx_seq_one_letter_code
_entity_poly.pdbx_strand_id
1 'polypeptide(L)'
;PGSSSSDVKELIYAAEGMGFPVIVKAAAGGGGKGMHIVSKPEHLEIAIETARREAQSAFGDDTVFIEKYLDGPRHIEFQVLADHHGKVIHLFERECSIQRRHQKIIEETPSPALTPELREKMGKAAVRAARAVGYTNAGTVEFMMDKHRNFYFLEMNTRLQVEHAITEATTGIDIVKWQIRIAAGEELTLEQKDIIQRGHAIECRVYAEDPERGFLPSTGKFTRVMLPHGVNVRHDTALEEGTEVTPYYDPMVAKVIVHAENRDEAINKMVWALENYVAVGVTTNIDFLKDVLQHPEFRAGNITTHFISDYFSNWGTGEEKLPDEVLIAAAVADYLRPLEERGESLTGIVEEDPHSPWKKGGKWRLG
;
A
#
# COMPACT_ATOMS: atom_id res chain seq x y z
N PRO A 1 9.92 -18.12 -16.84
CA PRO A 1 9.74 -16.67 -16.60
C PRO A 1 11.04 -15.84 -16.72
N GLY A 2 12.20 -16.48 -16.93
CA GLY A 2 13.40 -15.79 -17.38
C GLY A 2 14.51 -16.78 -17.75
N SER A 3 15.58 -16.28 -18.37
CA SER A 3 16.82 -17.01 -18.66
C SER A 3 18.01 -16.10 -18.38
N SER A 4 19.06 -16.64 -17.75
CA SER A 4 20.33 -15.95 -17.49
C SER A 4 21.45 -16.68 -18.26
N SER A 5 22.18 -15.97 -19.12
CA SER A 5 23.32 -16.54 -19.83
C SER A 5 24.32 -15.47 -20.26
N SER A 6 25.60 -15.84 -20.28
CA SER A 6 26.66 -15.07 -20.91
C SER A 6 26.65 -15.19 -22.45
N ASP A 7 25.89 -16.14 -23.02
CA ASP A 7 25.71 -16.29 -24.46
C ASP A 7 24.47 -15.52 -24.97
N VAL A 8 24.70 -14.58 -25.87
CA VAL A 8 23.65 -13.77 -26.53
C VAL A 8 22.70 -14.66 -27.32
N LYS A 9 23.16 -15.76 -27.92
CA LYS A 9 22.30 -16.65 -28.72
C LYS A 9 21.31 -17.42 -27.86
N GLU A 10 21.72 -17.88 -26.68
CA GLU A 10 20.82 -18.54 -25.74
C GLU A 10 19.74 -17.58 -25.22
N LEU A 11 20.13 -16.33 -24.97
CA LEU A 11 19.21 -15.26 -24.58
C LEU A 11 18.19 -14.93 -25.68
N ILE A 12 18.62 -14.86 -26.94
CA ILE A 12 17.71 -14.66 -28.09
C ILE A 12 16.72 -15.83 -28.22
N TYR A 13 17.22 -17.07 -28.17
CA TYR A 13 16.36 -18.26 -28.26
C TYR A 13 15.33 -18.31 -27.11
N ALA A 14 15.77 -17.97 -25.89
CA ALA A 14 14.87 -17.89 -24.75
C ALA A 14 13.79 -16.81 -24.93
N ALA A 15 14.14 -15.64 -25.46
CA ALA A 15 13.19 -14.56 -25.73
C ALA A 15 12.13 -14.94 -26.77
N GLU A 16 12.53 -15.66 -27.84
CA GLU A 16 11.60 -16.19 -28.84
C GLU A 16 10.60 -17.18 -28.23
N GLY A 17 11.07 -18.06 -27.33
CA GLY A 17 10.21 -19.00 -26.60
C GLY A 17 9.25 -18.31 -25.60
N MET A 18 9.64 -17.17 -25.02
CA MET A 18 8.77 -16.36 -24.14
C MET A 18 7.75 -15.52 -24.93
N GLY A 19 8.06 -15.21 -26.18
CA GLY A 19 7.35 -14.24 -27.01
C GLY A 19 7.58 -12.79 -26.55
N PHE A 20 7.47 -11.86 -27.48
CA PHE A 20 7.62 -10.42 -27.21
C PHE A 20 6.33 -9.80 -26.65
N PRO A 21 6.39 -8.66 -25.93
CA PRO A 21 7.60 -7.96 -25.49
C PRO A 21 8.37 -8.71 -24.37
N VAL A 22 9.67 -8.49 -24.30
CA VAL A 22 10.56 -8.98 -23.23
C VAL A 22 11.29 -7.81 -22.57
N ILE A 23 11.84 -8.03 -21.38
CA ILE A 23 12.67 -7.05 -20.68
C ILE A 23 14.06 -7.66 -20.42
N VAL A 24 15.10 -6.92 -20.77
CA VAL A 24 16.49 -7.26 -20.47
C VAL A 24 16.88 -6.52 -19.19
N LYS A 25 17.42 -7.22 -18.21
CA LYS A 25 17.82 -6.66 -16.90
C LYS A 25 19.24 -7.10 -16.52
N ALA A 26 19.95 -6.26 -15.79
CA ALA A 26 21.27 -6.58 -15.22
C ALA A 26 21.13 -7.42 -13.94
N ALA A 27 21.88 -8.53 -13.82
CA ALA A 27 21.79 -9.48 -12.69
C ALA A 27 22.05 -8.84 -11.33
N ALA A 28 23.00 -7.91 -11.26
CA ALA A 28 23.37 -7.18 -10.05
C ALA A 28 22.61 -5.84 -9.86
N GLY A 29 21.64 -5.52 -10.73
CA GLY A 29 20.95 -4.24 -10.75
C GLY A 29 19.80 -4.13 -9.75
N GLY A 30 19.81 -3.09 -8.92
CA GLY A 30 18.69 -2.68 -8.07
C GLY A 30 18.12 -1.31 -8.48
N GLY A 31 16.81 -1.07 -8.25
CA GLY A 31 16.20 0.25 -8.44
C GLY A 31 15.96 0.67 -9.90
N GLY A 32 15.83 -0.28 -10.83
CA GLY A 32 15.38 -0.03 -12.20
C GLY A 32 16.43 0.50 -13.19
N LYS A 33 17.70 0.60 -12.80
CA LYS A 33 18.81 0.89 -13.72
C LYS A 33 19.21 -0.36 -14.51
N GLY A 34 19.50 -0.22 -15.80
CA GLY A 34 19.89 -1.36 -16.65
C GLY A 34 18.73 -2.21 -17.16
N MET A 35 17.52 -1.65 -17.23
CA MET A 35 16.33 -2.35 -17.72
C MET A 35 15.91 -1.83 -19.11
N HIS A 36 15.91 -2.72 -20.10
CA HIS A 36 15.57 -2.37 -21.48
C HIS A 36 14.38 -3.20 -21.96
N ILE A 37 13.26 -2.53 -22.27
CA ILE A 37 12.07 -3.18 -22.83
C ILE A 37 12.27 -3.36 -24.33
N VAL A 38 12.10 -4.60 -24.79
CA VAL A 38 12.26 -4.98 -26.18
C VAL A 38 10.93 -5.49 -26.72
N SER A 39 10.33 -4.73 -27.63
CA SER A 39 9.02 -5.06 -28.22
C SER A 39 9.12 -5.92 -29.48
N LYS A 40 10.31 -5.98 -30.11
CA LYS A 40 10.54 -6.71 -31.36
C LYS A 40 11.87 -7.47 -31.35
N PRO A 41 11.96 -8.65 -31.99
CA PRO A 41 13.18 -9.46 -32.03
C PRO A 41 14.41 -8.72 -32.56
N GLU A 42 14.21 -7.91 -33.60
CA GLU A 42 15.24 -7.12 -34.28
C GLU A 42 15.95 -6.08 -33.39
N HIS A 43 15.40 -5.75 -32.22
CA HIS A 43 16.03 -4.82 -31.26
C HIS A 43 16.71 -5.53 -30.08
N LEU A 44 16.60 -6.86 -29.99
CA LEU A 44 17.00 -7.60 -28.81
C LEU A 44 18.52 -7.63 -28.60
N GLU A 45 19.28 -7.89 -29.66
CA GLU A 45 20.74 -7.98 -29.59
C GLU A 45 21.37 -6.67 -29.09
N ILE A 46 20.91 -5.54 -29.64
CA ILE A 46 21.35 -4.20 -29.22
C ILE A 46 21.00 -3.95 -27.74
N ALA A 47 19.80 -4.32 -27.31
CA ALA A 47 19.37 -4.14 -25.92
C ALA A 47 20.21 -4.99 -24.94
N ILE A 48 20.57 -6.22 -25.31
CA ILE A 48 21.46 -7.09 -24.53
C ILE A 48 22.84 -6.43 -24.38
N GLU A 49 23.45 -5.99 -25.48
CA GLU A 49 24.76 -5.34 -25.42
C GLU A 49 24.76 -4.06 -24.58
N THR A 50 23.74 -3.21 -24.74
CA THR A 50 23.60 -2.00 -23.92
C THR A 50 23.46 -2.33 -22.45
N ALA A 51 22.57 -3.27 -22.09
CA ALA A 51 22.38 -3.69 -20.70
C ALA A 51 23.67 -4.26 -20.08
N ARG A 52 24.45 -5.04 -20.83
CA ARG A 52 25.75 -5.56 -20.37
C ARG A 52 26.75 -4.46 -20.07
N ARG A 53 26.87 -3.48 -20.97
CA ARG A 53 27.80 -2.34 -20.78
C ARG A 53 27.41 -1.51 -19.55
N GLU A 54 26.12 -1.25 -19.37
CA GLU A 54 25.60 -0.56 -18.20
C GLU A 54 25.86 -1.35 -16.90
N ALA A 55 25.60 -2.65 -16.91
CA ALA A 55 25.82 -3.55 -15.78
C ALA A 55 27.31 -3.61 -15.39
N GLN A 56 28.20 -3.81 -16.38
CA GLN A 56 29.63 -3.82 -16.18
C GLN A 56 30.14 -2.49 -15.63
N SER A 57 29.65 -1.36 -16.15
CA SER A 57 30.08 -0.04 -15.70
C SER A 57 29.57 0.31 -14.30
N ALA A 58 28.38 -0.14 -13.92
CA ALA A 58 27.75 0.22 -12.65
C ALA A 58 28.10 -0.74 -11.51
N PHE A 59 28.28 -2.03 -11.81
CA PHE A 59 28.35 -3.11 -10.82
C PHE A 59 29.54 -4.06 -11.02
N GLY A 60 30.32 -3.90 -12.09
CA GLY A 60 31.47 -4.75 -12.38
C GLY A 60 31.13 -6.17 -12.86
N ASP A 61 29.85 -6.44 -13.12
CA ASP A 61 29.30 -7.72 -13.57
C ASP A 61 28.45 -7.49 -14.83
N ASP A 62 28.80 -8.13 -15.94
CA ASP A 62 28.10 -8.01 -17.23
C ASP A 62 26.96 -9.05 -17.40
N THR A 63 26.64 -9.80 -16.36
CA THR A 63 25.56 -10.78 -16.40
C THR A 63 24.21 -10.09 -16.59
N VAL A 64 23.46 -10.53 -17.60
CA VAL A 64 22.11 -10.05 -17.89
C VAL A 64 21.12 -11.21 -17.94
N PHE A 65 19.88 -10.93 -17.61
CA PHE A 65 18.76 -11.86 -17.70
C PHE A 65 17.65 -11.28 -18.56
N ILE A 66 16.95 -12.16 -19.27
CA ILE A 66 15.77 -11.81 -20.05
C ILE A 66 14.55 -12.38 -19.35
N GLU A 67 13.52 -11.56 -19.20
CA GLU A 67 12.22 -11.96 -18.68
C GLU A 67 11.11 -11.56 -19.64
N LYS A 68 9.95 -12.17 -19.47
CA LYS A 68 8.74 -11.70 -20.15
C LYS A 68 8.40 -10.31 -19.62
N TYR A 69 8.23 -9.33 -20.51
CA TYR A 69 7.69 -8.03 -20.11
C TYR A 69 6.17 -8.13 -20.01
N LEU A 70 5.63 -7.71 -18.87
CA LEU A 70 4.21 -7.60 -18.63
C LEU A 70 3.88 -6.12 -18.59
N ASP A 71 2.98 -5.69 -19.46
CA ASP A 71 2.56 -4.29 -19.54
C ASP A 71 1.39 -4.03 -18.60
N GLY A 72 1.60 -3.15 -17.61
CA GLY A 72 0.64 -2.85 -16.55
C GLY A 72 0.07 -4.11 -15.87
N PRO A 73 0.91 -5.04 -15.36
CA PRO A 73 0.39 -6.21 -14.68
C PRO A 73 -0.34 -5.83 -13.39
N ARG A 74 -1.08 -6.79 -12.85
CA ARG A 74 -1.54 -6.75 -11.46
C ARG A 74 -0.56 -7.46 -10.57
N HIS A 75 -0.31 -6.91 -9.40
CA HIS A 75 0.47 -7.55 -8.35
C HIS A 75 -0.47 -8.30 -7.40
N ILE A 76 -0.52 -9.62 -7.55
CA ILE A 76 -1.35 -10.52 -6.73
C ILE A 76 -0.43 -11.38 -5.87
N GLU A 77 -0.72 -11.50 -4.59
CA GLU A 77 0.12 -12.29 -3.69
C GLU A 77 -0.72 -13.18 -2.79
N PHE A 78 -0.22 -14.35 -2.42
CA PHE A 78 -0.94 -15.31 -1.56
C PHE A 78 -0.24 -15.47 -0.21
N GLN A 79 -0.98 -15.21 0.86
CA GLN A 79 -0.52 -15.49 2.21
C GLN A 79 -0.42 -16.99 2.41
N VAL A 80 0.72 -17.48 2.90
CA VAL A 80 0.91 -18.88 3.29
C VAL A 80 1.25 -19.00 4.77
N LEU A 81 0.80 -20.09 5.39
CA LEU A 81 1.21 -20.55 6.71
C LEU A 81 1.67 -22.00 6.59
N ALA A 82 2.84 -22.29 7.16
CA ALA A 82 3.40 -23.63 7.20
C ALA A 82 3.94 -23.98 8.60
N ASP A 83 3.65 -25.17 9.11
CA ASP A 83 4.21 -25.65 10.38
C ASP A 83 5.44 -26.55 10.19
N HIS A 84 6.07 -26.92 11.29
CA HIS A 84 7.19 -27.86 11.33
C HIS A 84 6.79 -29.32 11.04
N HIS A 85 5.49 -29.60 10.92
CA HIS A 85 4.91 -30.94 10.78
C HIS A 85 4.49 -31.24 9.33
N GLY A 86 4.83 -30.33 8.40
CA GLY A 86 4.63 -30.49 6.96
C GLY A 86 3.28 -29.97 6.45
N LYS A 87 2.45 -29.38 7.32
CA LYS A 87 1.18 -28.78 6.90
C LYS A 87 1.44 -27.39 6.34
N VAL A 88 0.86 -27.12 5.17
CA VAL A 88 0.96 -25.84 4.46
C VAL A 88 -0.41 -25.49 3.91
N ILE A 89 -0.90 -24.29 4.25
CA ILE A 89 -2.17 -23.70 3.82
C ILE A 89 -1.94 -22.29 3.25
N HIS A 90 -2.89 -21.79 2.47
CA HIS A 90 -2.97 -20.37 2.11
C HIS A 90 -4.16 -19.68 2.79
N LEU A 91 -4.00 -18.39 3.11
CA LEU A 91 -5.04 -17.54 3.67
C LEU A 91 -5.56 -16.56 2.61
N PHE A 92 -5.87 -17.10 1.43
CA PHE A 92 -6.25 -16.33 0.23
C PHE A 92 -5.20 -15.31 -0.25
N GLU A 93 -5.58 -14.50 -1.23
CA GLU A 93 -4.73 -13.52 -1.88
C GLU A 93 -4.82 -12.12 -1.27
N ARG A 94 -3.94 -11.22 -1.70
CA ARG A 94 -4.10 -9.76 -1.67
C ARG A 94 -3.79 -9.18 -3.05
N GLU A 95 -4.46 -8.09 -3.38
CA GLU A 95 -4.21 -7.25 -4.55
C GLU A 95 -3.42 -6.04 -4.10
N CYS A 96 -2.20 -5.90 -4.63
CA CYS A 96 -1.22 -4.89 -4.22
C CYS A 96 -0.76 -4.05 -5.42
N SER A 97 -1.61 -3.90 -6.42
CA SER A 97 -1.27 -3.22 -7.68
C SER A 97 -1.03 -1.72 -7.51
N ILE A 98 -1.69 -1.06 -6.56
CA ILE A 98 -1.50 0.39 -6.37
C ILE A 98 -0.15 0.64 -5.68
N GLN A 99 0.81 1.02 -6.51
CA GLN A 99 2.20 1.20 -6.11
C GLN A 99 2.75 2.52 -6.62
N ARG A 100 3.57 3.16 -5.79
CA ARG A 100 4.38 4.32 -6.15
C ARG A 100 5.84 3.90 -6.22
N ARG A 101 6.49 4.06 -7.38
CA ARG A 101 7.92 3.68 -7.58
C ARG A 101 8.22 2.28 -7.02
N HIS A 102 7.35 1.31 -7.32
CA HIS A 102 7.40 -0.08 -6.83
C HIS A 102 7.15 -0.28 -5.31
N GLN A 103 6.77 0.77 -4.58
CA GLN A 103 6.32 0.69 -3.20
C GLN A 103 4.79 0.54 -3.16
N LYS A 104 4.29 -0.53 -2.55
CA LYS A 104 2.85 -0.73 -2.31
C LYS A 104 2.33 0.35 -1.35
N ILE A 105 1.18 0.95 -1.65
CA ILE A 105 0.58 2.01 -0.83
C ILE A 105 -0.91 1.80 -0.53
N ILE A 106 -1.61 1.04 -1.39
CA ILE A 106 -2.99 0.58 -1.15
C ILE A 106 -3.07 -0.89 -1.51
N GLU A 107 -3.57 -1.68 -0.59
CA GLU A 107 -3.73 -3.12 -0.71
C GLU A 107 -5.17 -3.51 -0.40
N GLU A 108 -5.70 -4.50 -1.09
CA GLU A 108 -7.06 -4.96 -0.85
C GLU A 108 -7.20 -6.48 -0.94
N THR A 109 -8.21 -7.01 -0.25
CA THR A 109 -8.56 -8.43 -0.36
C THR A 109 -10.07 -8.65 -0.14
N PRO A 110 -10.72 -9.52 -0.93
CA PRO A 110 -10.21 -10.26 -2.09
C PRO A 110 -9.77 -9.37 -3.27
N SER A 111 -8.98 -9.91 -4.20
CA SER A 111 -8.66 -9.20 -5.45
C SER A 111 -9.91 -9.08 -6.33
N PRO A 112 -10.22 -7.89 -6.90
CA PRO A 112 -11.32 -7.72 -7.83
C PRO A 112 -11.11 -8.45 -9.17
N ALA A 113 -9.88 -8.87 -9.48
CA ALA A 113 -9.56 -9.54 -10.74
C ALA A 113 -9.71 -11.07 -10.69
N LEU A 114 -9.80 -11.67 -9.49
CA LEU A 114 -9.75 -13.11 -9.30
C LEU A 114 -11.14 -13.75 -9.21
N THR A 115 -11.43 -14.66 -10.16
CA THR A 115 -12.56 -15.59 -10.04
C THR A 115 -12.26 -16.70 -9.03
N PRO A 116 -13.27 -17.41 -8.48
CA PRO A 116 -13.05 -18.54 -7.59
C PRO A 116 -12.10 -19.61 -8.15
N GLU A 117 -12.21 -19.92 -9.44
CA GLU A 117 -11.39 -20.93 -10.11
C GLU A 117 -9.93 -20.49 -10.23
N LEU A 118 -9.71 -19.22 -10.59
CA LEU A 118 -8.36 -18.67 -10.71
C LEU A 118 -7.69 -18.54 -9.34
N ARG A 119 -8.46 -18.13 -8.32
CA ARG A 119 -8.02 -18.07 -6.92
C ARG A 119 -7.58 -19.44 -6.41
N GLU A 120 -8.36 -20.48 -6.66
CA GLU A 120 -8.01 -21.86 -6.31
C GLU A 120 -6.72 -22.32 -7.03
N LYS A 121 -6.59 -22.00 -8.32
CA LYS A 121 -5.42 -22.34 -9.13
C LYS A 121 -4.14 -21.66 -8.61
N MET A 122 -4.22 -20.37 -8.30
CA MET A 122 -3.10 -19.59 -7.77
C MET A 122 -2.76 -19.96 -6.32
N GLY A 123 -3.76 -20.18 -5.46
CA GLY A 123 -3.56 -20.65 -4.09
C GLY A 123 -2.84 -22.00 -4.03
N LYS A 124 -3.24 -22.94 -4.88
CA LYS A 124 -2.51 -24.21 -5.05
C LYS A 124 -1.07 -23.99 -5.53
N ALA A 125 -0.83 -23.01 -6.41
CA ALA A 125 0.52 -22.70 -6.87
C ALA A 125 1.40 -22.13 -5.74
N ALA A 126 0.85 -21.23 -4.91
CA ALA A 126 1.53 -20.68 -3.75
C ALA A 126 1.88 -21.76 -2.71
N VAL A 127 0.93 -22.65 -2.38
CA VAL A 127 1.19 -23.78 -1.47
C VAL A 127 2.24 -24.71 -2.03
N ARG A 128 2.23 -25.00 -3.34
CA ARG A 128 3.28 -25.81 -3.98
C ARG A 128 4.66 -25.14 -3.89
N ALA A 129 4.74 -23.83 -4.11
CA ALA A 129 6.01 -23.10 -4.01
C ALA A 129 6.58 -23.18 -2.58
N ALA A 130 5.75 -22.93 -1.57
CA ALA A 130 6.16 -23.04 -0.17
C ALA A 130 6.60 -24.47 0.22
N ARG A 131 5.88 -25.50 -0.23
CA ARG A 131 6.27 -26.90 0.00
C ARG A 131 7.59 -27.27 -0.67
N ALA A 132 7.84 -26.77 -1.88
CA ALA A 132 9.05 -27.11 -2.65
C ALA A 132 10.35 -26.70 -1.93
N VAL A 133 10.29 -25.65 -1.11
CA VAL A 133 11.44 -25.15 -0.34
C VAL A 133 11.43 -25.59 1.13
N GLY A 134 10.50 -26.46 1.53
CA GLY A 134 10.34 -26.88 2.93
C GLY A 134 10.03 -25.71 3.86
N TYR A 135 9.21 -24.75 3.40
CA TYR A 135 8.93 -23.52 4.13
C TYR A 135 8.27 -23.77 5.49
N THR A 136 8.47 -22.85 6.43
CA THR A 136 7.84 -22.83 7.76
C THR A 136 7.53 -21.39 8.13
N ASN A 137 6.55 -21.20 9.01
CA ASN A 137 6.05 -19.92 9.50
C ASN A 137 5.18 -19.20 8.44
N ALA A 138 4.89 -17.91 8.67
CA ALA A 138 4.18 -17.08 7.69
C ALA A 138 5.11 -16.61 6.58
N GLY A 139 4.59 -16.59 5.37
CA GLY A 139 5.26 -16.01 4.21
C GLY A 139 4.24 -15.63 3.15
N THR A 140 4.68 -14.97 2.09
CA THR A 140 3.80 -14.62 0.98
C THR A 140 4.45 -14.96 -0.34
N VAL A 141 3.71 -15.60 -1.23
CA VAL A 141 4.14 -15.87 -2.61
C VAL A 141 3.56 -14.79 -3.53
N GLU A 142 4.42 -14.01 -4.16
CA GLU A 142 4.04 -12.92 -5.05
C GLU A 142 3.95 -13.39 -6.50
N PHE A 143 2.93 -12.90 -7.21
CA PHE A 143 2.69 -13.16 -8.62
C PHE A 143 2.44 -11.85 -9.37
N MET A 144 2.91 -11.80 -10.61
CA MET A 144 2.45 -10.82 -11.59
C MET A 144 1.37 -11.46 -12.48
N MET A 145 0.25 -10.78 -12.63
CA MET A 145 -0.85 -11.21 -13.49
C MET A 145 -1.03 -10.26 -14.68
N ASP A 146 -1.03 -10.80 -15.89
CA ASP A 146 -1.20 -10.01 -17.11
C ASP A 146 -2.68 -9.69 -17.40
N LYS A 147 -2.92 -8.87 -18.43
CA LYS A 147 -4.27 -8.50 -18.90
C LYS A 147 -5.13 -9.68 -19.38
N HIS A 148 -4.53 -10.82 -19.68
CA HIS A 148 -5.20 -12.05 -20.09
C HIS A 148 -5.44 -13.01 -18.91
N ARG A 149 -5.12 -12.58 -17.68
CA ARG A 149 -5.20 -13.36 -16.43
C ARG A 149 -4.26 -14.57 -16.41
N ASN A 150 -3.18 -14.53 -17.19
CA ASN A 150 -2.04 -15.42 -16.95
C ASN A 150 -1.25 -14.86 -15.77
N PHE A 151 -0.83 -15.75 -14.87
CA PHE A 151 -0.05 -15.36 -13.70
C PHE A 151 1.32 -16.02 -13.71
N TYR A 152 2.31 -15.31 -13.19
CA TYR A 152 3.71 -15.69 -13.18
C TYR A 152 4.27 -15.47 -11.79
N PHE A 153 4.96 -16.48 -11.24
CA PHE A 153 5.68 -16.33 -9.97
C PHE A 153 6.71 -15.20 -10.12
N LEU A 154 6.74 -14.30 -9.14
CA LEU A 154 7.71 -13.22 -9.05
C LEU A 154 8.76 -13.57 -8.00
N GLU A 155 8.34 -13.62 -6.73
CA GLU A 155 9.21 -13.94 -5.61
C GLU A 155 8.40 -14.54 -4.45
N MET A 156 9.10 -14.96 -3.39
CA MET A 156 8.49 -15.32 -2.12
C MET A 156 9.12 -14.49 -1.01
N ASN A 157 8.29 -13.72 -0.31
CA ASN A 157 8.69 -13.01 0.88
C ASN A 157 8.67 -13.98 2.07
N THR A 158 9.86 -14.33 2.56
CA THR A 158 10.06 -15.30 3.66
C THR A 158 9.88 -14.69 5.05
N ARG A 159 8.88 -13.82 5.18
CA ARG A 159 8.52 -13.06 6.38
C ARG A 159 7.05 -12.66 6.31
N LEU A 160 6.52 -12.17 7.43
CA LEU A 160 5.24 -11.48 7.42
C LEU A 160 5.33 -10.22 6.54
N GLN A 161 4.27 -9.96 5.79
CA GLN A 161 4.16 -8.74 4.99
C GLN A 161 3.45 -7.62 5.75
N VAL A 162 3.69 -6.39 5.30
CA VAL A 162 3.19 -5.19 5.95
C VAL A 162 1.66 -5.21 5.96
N GLU A 163 1.10 -5.58 4.81
CA GLU A 163 -0.31 -5.68 4.43
C GLU A 163 -1.05 -6.94 4.93
N HIS A 164 -0.50 -7.67 5.90
CA HIS A 164 -1.15 -8.89 6.43
C HIS A 164 -2.50 -8.60 7.09
N ALA A 165 -2.70 -7.39 7.63
CA ALA A 165 -3.86 -7.03 8.43
C ALA A 165 -5.19 -7.13 7.66
N ILE A 166 -5.20 -6.90 6.33
CA ILE A 166 -6.40 -7.09 5.50
C ILE A 166 -6.77 -8.58 5.33
N THR A 167 -5.78 -9.48 5.33
CA THR A 167 -6.04 -10.92 5.38
C THR A 167 -6.63 -11.31 6.72
N GLU A 168 -6.10 -10.79 7.83
CA GLU A 168 -6.67 -11.03 9.17
C GLU A 168 -8.11 -10.51 9.27
N ALA A 169 -8.38 -9.31 8.74
CA ALA A 169 -9.69 -8.68 8.79
C ALA A 169 -10.76 -9.49 8.05
N THR A 170 -10.42 -10.12 6.92
CA THR A 170 -11.38 -10.90 6.13
C THR A 170 -11.49 -12.37 6.55
N THR A 171 -10.48 -12.93 7.21
CA THR A 171 -10.46 -14.35 7.63
C THR A 171 -10.73 -14.56 9.11
N GLY A 172 -10.51 -13.54 9.95
CA GLY A 172 -10.54 -13.65 11.41
C GLY A 172 -9.33 -14.40 12.00
N ILE A 173 -8.32 -14.70 11.19
CA ILE A 173 -7.13 -15.44 11.61
C ILE A 173 -6.04 -14.44 12.00
N ASP A 174 -5.61 -14.51 13.25
CA ASP A 174 -4.46 -13.75 13.76
C ASP A 174 -3.16 -14.45 13.31
N ILE A 175 -2.51 -13.87 12.30
CA ILE A 175 -1.35 -14.46 11.63
C ILE A 175 -0.14 -14.39 12.56
N VAL A 176 0.07 -13.27 13.25
CA VAL A 176 1.20 -13.09 14.19
C VAL A 176 1.12 -14.11 15.33
N LYS A 177 -0.06 -14.34 15.89
CA LYS A 177 -0.28 -15.40 16.89
C LYS A 177 0.07 -16.77 16.33
N TRP A 178 -0.31 -17.09 15.09
CA TRP A 178 0.08 -18.34 14.46
C TRP A 178 1.59 -18.45 14.22
N GLN A 179 2.27 -17.36 13.86
CA GLN A 179 3.73 -17.36 13.73
C GLN A 179 4.40 -17.77 15.06
N ILE A 180 3.91 -17.26 16.18
CA ILE A 180 4.43 -17.58 17.53
C ILE A 180 4.15 -19.05 17.86
N ARG A 181 2.93 -19.54 17.63
CA ARG A 181 2.55 -20.94 17.89
C ARG A 181 3.37 -21.93 17.07
N ILE A 182 3.55 -21.64 15.78
CA ILE A 182 4.39 -22.44 14.87
C ILE A 182 5.84 -22.42 15.36
N ALA A 183 6.38 -21.26 15.72
CA ALA A 183 7.74 -21.15 16.24
C ALA A 183 7.94 -21.91 17.57
N ALA A 184 6.87 -22.09 18.36
CA ALA A 184 6.86 -22.91 19.56
C ALA A 184 6.74 -24.43 19.27
N GLY A 185 6.64 -24.83 18.00
CA GLY A 185 6.52 -26.22 17.57
C GLY A 185 5.09 -26.77 17.54
N GLU A 186 4.07 -25.92 17.73
CA GLU A 186 2.67 -26.36 17.64
C GLU A 186 2.28 -26.74 16.20
N GLU A 187 1.39 -27.72 16.09
CA GLU A 187 0.75 -28.11 14.82
C GLU A 187 -0.27 -27.06 14.37
N LEU A 188 -0.33 -26.80 13.06
CA LEU A 188 -1.30 -25.90 12.46
C LEU A 188 -2.69 -26.57 12.43
N THR A 189 -3.54 -26.21 13.38
CA THR A 189 -4.88 -26.83 13.51
C THR A 189 -5.90 -26.35 12.47
N LEU A 190 -5.58 -25.34 11.67
CA LEU A 190 -6.46 -24.80 10.62
C LEU A 190 -6.46 -25.69 9.38
N GLU A 191 -7.63 -26.03 8.84
CA GLU A 191 -7.74 -26.78 7.58
C GLU A 191 -8.11 -25.86 6.42
N GLN A 192 -7.50 -26.06 5.24
CA GLN A 192 -7.70 -25.20 4.06
C GLN A 192 -9.18 -25.02 3.69
N LYS A 193 -9.98 -26.07 3.85
CA LYS A 193 -11.43 -26.09 3.53
C LYS A 193 -12.29 -25.28 4.50
N ASP A 194 -11.79 -25.00 5.70
CA ASP A 194 -12.53 -24.34 6.78
C ASP A 194 -12.21 -22.83 6.83
N ILE A 195 -11.24 -22.38 6.02
CA ILE A 195 -10.85 -20.97 5.93
C ILE A 195 -11.82 -20.26 5.00
N ILE A 196 -12.53 -19.28 5.54
CA ILE A 196 -13.54 -18.52 4.81
C ILE A 196 -13.09 -17.06 4.77
N GLN A 197 -13.16 -16.46 3.59
CA GLN A 197 -13.00 -15.03 3.41
C GLN A 197 -14.37 -14.35 3.43
N ARG A 198 -14.56 -13.35 4.30
CA ARG A 198 -15.82 -12.62 4.45
C ARG A 198 -15.62 -11.14 4.18
N GLY A 199 -16.52 -10.58 3.37
CA GLY A 199 -16.49 -9.17 3.03
C GLY A 199 -15.26 -8.76 2.24
N HIS A 200 -14.90 -7.48 2.36
CA HIS A 200 -13.77 -6.87 1.68
C HIS A 200 -13.00 -5.98 2.64
N ALA A 201 -11.67 -6.06 2.61
CA ALA A 201 -10.81 -5.18 3.39
C ALA A 201 -9.82 -4.43 2.51
N ILE A 202 -9.55 -3.18 2.90
CA ILE A 202 -8.59 -2.29 2.23
C ILE A 202 -7.64 -1.77 3.29
N GLU A 203 -6.35 -1.75 2.97
CA GLU A 203 -5.29 -1.09 3.73
C GLU A 203 -4.77 0.11 2.94
N CYS A 204 -4.48 1.19 3.65
CA CYS A 204 -3.76 2.33 3.12
C CYS A 204 -2.55 2.62 4.01
N ARG A 205 -1.38 2.77 3.39
CA ARG A 205 -0.15 3.15 4.09
C ARG A 205 -0.03 4.66 4.14
N VAL A 206 -0.15 5.21 5.34
CA VAL A 206 0.06 6.63 5.59
C VAL A 206 1.55 6.88 5.75
N TYR A 207 2.09 7.66 4.83
CA TYR A 207 3.50 8.06 4.79
C TYR A 207 3.64 9.54 5.13
N ALA A 208 4.70 9.86 5.88
CA ALA A 208 5.21 11.22 6.01
C ALA A 208 6.00 11.60 4.74
N GLU A 209 5.27 11.92 3.68
CA GLU A 209 5.81 12.32 2.39
C GLU A 209 4.90 13.36 1.72
N ASP A 210 5.44 14.07 0.73
CA ASP A 210 4.75 15.12 -0.02
C ASP A 210 4.49 14.69 -1.46
N PRO A 211 3.27 14.20 -1.80
CA PRO A 211 2.94 13.74 -3.15
C PRO A 211 3.05 14.83 -4.23
N GLU A 212 2.71 16.09 -3.94
CA GLU A 212 2.80 17.21 -4.90
C GLU A 212 4.25 17.47 -5.33
N ARG A 213 5.18 17.22 -4.41
CA ARG A 213 6.62 17.37 -4.65
C ARG A 213 7.28 16.07 -5.06
N GLY A 214 6.55 15.16 -5.68
CA GLY A 214 7.08 13.89 -6.18
C GLY A 214 7.40 12.90 -5.06
N PHE A 215 6.60 12.93 -4.00
CA PHE A 215 6.67 12.06 -2.82
C PHE A 215 8.02 12.13 -2.11
N LEU A 216 8.51 13.35 -1.89
CA LEU A 216 9.69 13.58 -1.06
C LEU A 216 9.36 13.27 0.40
N PRO A 217 10.24 12.57 1.15
CA PRO A 217 10.04 12.36 2.58
C PRO A 217 9.88 13.70 3.33
N SER A 218 8.93 13.75 4.24
CA SER A 218 8.66 14.90 5.11
C SER A 218 9.10 14.56 6.52
N THR A 219 10.11 15.27 7.02
CA THR A 219 10.62 15.11 8.39
C THR A 219 10.08 16.22 9.27
N GLY A 220 9.99 15.99 10.57
CA GLY A 220 9.45 16.96 11.51
C GLY A 220 8.70 16.29 12.64
N LYS A 221 7.89 17.08 13.35
CA LYS A 221 7.15 16.61 14.54
C LYS A 221 5.66 16.76 14.31
N PHE A 222 4.91 15.71 14.57
CA PHE A 222 3.45 15.80 14.58
C PHE A 222 3.00 16.60 15.80
N THR A 223 2.31 17.72 15.57
CA THR A 223 1.84 18.63 16.62
C THR A 223 0.41 18.30 17.07
N ARG A 224 -0.37 17.64 16.21
CA ARG A 224 -1.72 17.14 16.50
C ARG A 224 -1.92 15.82 15.76
N VAL A 225 -2.46 14.82 16.47
CA VAL A 225 -2.84 13.53 15.91
C VAL A 225 -4.21 13.15 16.46
N MET A 226 -5.20 12.96 15.58
CA MET A 226 -6.49 12.40 15.94
C MET A 226 -6.87 11.34 14.91
N LEU A 227 -6.96 10.09 15.37
CA LEU A 227 -7.26 8.95 14.51
C LEU A 227 -8.78 8.74 14.43
N PRO A 228 -9.33 8.37 13.26
CA PRO A 228 -10.73 8.05 13.12
C PRO A 228 -11.02 6.70 13.81
N HIS A 229 -11.97 6.64 14.73
CA HIS A 229 -12.39 5.40 15.36
C HIS A 229 -13.79 5.01 14.89
N GLY A 230 -14.01 3.72 14.62
CA GLY A 230 -15.30 3.23 14.15
C GLY A 230 -15.32 1.71 14.01
N VAL A 231 -16.51 1.17 13.74
CA VAL A 231 -16.70 -0.27 13.52
C VAL A 231 -15.91 -0.70 12.29
N ASN A 232 -15.05 -1.69 12.48
CA ASN A 232 -14.15 -2.24 11.46
C ASN A 232 -13.21 -1.20 10.85
N VAL A 233 -12.76 -0.23 11.66
CA VAL A 233 -11.62 0.65 11.35
C VAL A 233 -10.50 0.29 12.33
N ARG A 234 -9.39 -0.22 11.81
CA ARG A 234 -8.21 -0.64 12.55
C ARG A 234 -7.04 0.26 12.17
N HIS A 235 -6.25 0.65 13.15
CA HIS A 235 -5.00 1.38 12.98
C HIS A 235 -3.87 0.54 13.55
N ASP A 236 -2.90 0.23 12.71
CA ASP A 236 -1.61 -0.28 13.16
C ASP A 236 -0.63 0.88 13.04
N THR A 237 -0.35 1.54 14.17
CA THR A 237 0.45 2.78 14.18
C THR A 237 1.18 2.96 15.51
N ALA A 238 2.32 3.65 15.45
CA ALA A 238 3.01 4.20 16.61
C ALA A 238 2.92 5.75 16.64
N LEU A 239 2.03 6.33 15.82
CA LEU A 239 1.86 7.75 15.68
C LEU A 239 1.06 8.32 16.84
N GLU A 240 1.70 9.20 17.60
CA GLU A 240 1.10 9.96 18.69
C GLU A 240 1.48 11.44 18.59
N GLU A 241 0.77 12.32 19.29
CA GLU A 241 1.15 13.72 19.40
C GLU A 241 2.57 13.87 19.93
N GLY A 242 3.38 14.62 19.20
CA GLY A 242 4.79 14.82 19.49
C GLY A 242 5.74 13.77 18.89
N THR A 243 5.24 12.80 18.13
CA THR A 243 6.09 11.87 17.37
C THR A 243 6.97 12.63 16.39
N GLU A 244 8.27 12.32 16.38
CA GLU A 244 9.25 12.89 15.46
C GLU A 244 9.55 11.92 14.31
N VAL A 245 9.39 12.39 13.08
CA VAL A 245 9.77 11.69 11.85
C VAL A 245 11.20 12.11 11.49
N THR A 246 12.11 11.14 11.55
CA THR A 246 13.53 11.34 11.26
C THR A 246 13.86 10.84 9.84
N PRO A 247 14.96 11.30 9.22
CA PRO A 247 15.35 10.86 7.88
C PRO A 247 15.99 9.47 7.83
N TYR A 248 16.13 8.79 8.97
CA TYR A 248 16.91 7.54 9.08
C TYR A 248 16.10 6.27 8.80
N TYR A 249 14.77 6.35 8.88
CA TYR A 249 13.87 5.21 8.78
C TYR A 249 12.86 5.39 7.65
N ASP A 250 12.15 4.31 7.33
CA ASP A 250 11.01 4.37 6.42
C ASP A 250 9.96 5.38 6.95
N PRO A 251 9.43 6.28 6.10
CA PRO A 251 8.53 7.34 6.55
C PRO A 251 7.08 6.86 6.77
N MET A 252 6.78 5.55 6.76
CA MET A 252 5.45 5.04 7.06
C MET A 252 5.12 5.28 8.54
N VAL A 253 4.06 6.05 8.79
CA VAL A 253 3.65 6.45 10.15
C VAL A 253 2.44 5.66 10.64
N ALA A 254 1.60 5.17 9.74
CA ALA A 254 0.43 4.37 10.08
C ALA A 254 0.00 3.47 8.94
N LYS A 255 -0.66 2.37 9.28
CA LYS A 255 -1.52 1.62 8.37
C LYS A 255 -2.96 1.81 8.83
N VAL A 256 -3.81 2.26 7.92
CA VAL A 256 -5.25 2.33 8.15
C VAL A 256 -5.89 1.16 7.44
N ILE A 257 -6.61 0.33 8.17
CA ILE A 257 -7.28 -0.86 7.64
C ILE A 257 -8.78 -0.72 7.88
N VAL A 258 -9.57 -0.92 6.84
CA VAL A 258 -11.02 -0.98 6.96
C VAL A 258 -11.57 -2.30 6.44
N HIS A 259 -12.68 -2.74 7.00
CA HIS A 259 -13.43 -3.91 6.53
C HIS A 259 -14.92 -3.63 6.42
N ALA A 260 -15.54 -4.11 5.35
CA ALA A 260 -16.96 -3.97 5.06
C ALA A 260 -17.53 -5.20 4.32
N GLU A 261 -18.83 -5.22 4.05
CA GLU A 261 -19.49 -6.37 3.43
C GLU A 261 -19.13 -6.55 1.96
N ASN A 262 -18.80 -5.45 1.28
CA ASN A 262 -18.40 -5.44 -0.12
C ASN A 262 -17.34 -4.36 -0.38
N ARG A 263 -16.74 -4.41 -1.57
CA ARG A 263 -15.66 -3.52 -1.99
C ARG A 263 -16.07 -2.05 -1.97
N ASP A 264 -17.24 -1.70 -2.51
CA ASP A 264 -17.69 -0.31 -2.58
C ASP A 264 -17.88 0.31 -1.19
N GLU A 265 -18.44 -0.45 -0.25
CA GLU A 265 -18.54 -0.03 1.15
C GLU A 265 -17.18 0.10 1.82
N ALA A 266 -16.24 -0.81 1.53
CA ALA A 266 -14.87 -0.71 2.05
C ALA A 266 -14.16 0.55 1.51
N ILE A 267 -14.35 0.88 0.23
CA ILE A 267 -13.84 2.13 -0.37
C ILE A 267 -14.44 3.33 0.34
N ASN A 268 -15.77 3.42 0.44
CA ASN A 268 -16.43 4.54 1.09
C ASN A 268 -16.01 4.69 2.56
N LYS A 269 -15.84 3.57 3.27
CA LYS A 269 -15.36 3.57 4.66
C LYS A 269 -13.91 4.02 4.78
N MET A 270 -13.02 3.61 3.87
CA MET A 270 -11.63 4.06 3.86
C MET A 270 -11.54 5.55 3.58
N VAL A 271 -12.29 6.04 2.59
CA VAL A 271 -12.39 7.47 2.29
C VAL A 271 -12.85 8.24 3.53
N TRP A 272 -13.93 7.81 4.18
CA TRP A 272 -14.40 8.42 5.43
C TRP A 272 -13.34 8.41 6.54
N ALA A 273 -12.63 7.29 6.71
CA ALA A 273 -11.56 7.21 7.71
C ALA A 273 -10.46 8.22 7.41
N LEU A 274 -9.95 8.26 6.18
CA LEU A 274 -8.90 9.20 5.77
C LEU A 274 -9.35 10.67 5.86
N GLU A 275 -10.60 11.00 5.54
CA GLU A 275 -11.17 12.35 5.71
C GLU A 275 -11.21 12.82 7.17
N ASN A 276 -11.36 11.88 8.10
CA ASN A 276 -11.41 12.16 9.54
C ASN A 276 -10.07 11.91 10.24
N TYR A 277 -9.00 11.71 9.47
CA TYR A 277 -7.65 11.49 9.98
C TYR A 277 -6.92 12.82 10.12
N VAL A 278 -6.67 13.24 11.36
CA VAL A 278 -5.94 14.49 11.64
C VAL A 278 -4.50 14.15 11.95
N ALA A 279 -3.57 14.62 11.13
CA ALA A 279 -2.12 14.50 11.33
C ALA A 279 -1.43 15.80 10.92
N VAL A 280 -1.20 16.69 11.89
CA VAL A 280 -0.70 18.06 11.64
C VAL A 280 0.78 18.16 12.04
N GLY A 281 1.54 18.97 11.31
CA GLY A 281 2.95 19.29 11.60
C GLY A 281 3.95 18.65 10.63
N VAL A 282 3.56 17.55 9.98
CA VAL A 282 4.33 16.87 8.93
C VAL A 282 3.41 16.61 7.76
N THR A 283 3.89 16.84 6.53
CA THR A 283 3.11 16.53 5.31
C THR A 283 2.92 15.03 5.20
N THR A 284 1.71 14.60 4.87
CA THR A 284 1.39 13.19 4.66
C THR A 284 0.75 12.96 3.29
N ASN A 285 0.69 11.69 2.86
CA ASN A 285 0.03 11.28 1.62
C ASN A 285 -1.49 11.04 1.75
N ILE A 286 -2.14 11.45 2.85
CA ILE A 286 -3.55 11.12 3.13
C ILE A 286 -4.50 11.58 2.03
N ASP A 287 -4.38 12.83 1.57
CA ASP A 287 -5.26 13.36 0.52
C ASP A 287 -5.03 12.66 -0.82
N PHE A 288 -3.79 12.34 -1.13
CA PHE A 288 -3.46 11.54 -2.31
C PHE A 288 -4.15 10.16 -2.28
N LEU A 289 -4.12 9.49 -1.13
CA LEU A 289 -4.78 8.18 -0.97
C LEU A 289 -6.31 8.28 -1.15
N LYS A 290 -6.94 9.33 -0.62
CA LYS A 290 -8.37 9.60 -0.81
C LYS A 290 -8.71 9.72 -2.30
N ASP A 291 -7.95 10.52 -3.04
CA ASP A 291 -8.20 10.74 -4.46
C ASP A 291 -8.02 9.46 -5.29
N VAL A 292 -7.01 8.63 -4.97
CA VAL A 292 -6.82 7.32 -5.59
C VAL A 292 -8.05 6.42 -5.36
N LEU A 293 -8.56 6.35 -4.13
CA LEU A 293 -9.73 5.54 -3.78
C LEU A 293 -11.02 6.04 -4.45
N GLN A 294 -11.15 7.35 -4.63
CA GLN A 294 -12.30 7.98 -5.27
C GLN A 294 -12.24 7.93 -6.80
N HIS A 295 -11.07 7.67 -7.40
CA HIS A 295 -10.88 7.63 -8.84
C HIS A 295 -11.78 6.57 -9.51
N PRO A 296 -12.49 6.90 -10.61
CA PRO A 296 -13.44 5.99 -11.25
C PRO A 296 -12.85 4.61 -11.62
N GLU A 297 -11.61 4.58 -12.15
CA GLU A 297 -10.95 3.33 -12.52
C GLU A 297 -10.58 2.47 -11.30
N PHE A 298 -10.25 3.11 -10.15
CA PHE A 298 -10.03 2.36 -8.91
C PHE A 298 -11.34 1.72 -8.45
N ARG A 299 -12.44 2.48 -8.45
CA ARG A 299 -13.77 1.98 -8.06
C ARG A 299 -14.28 0.88 -8.99
N ALA A 300 -14.01 0.98 -10.29
CA ALA A 300 -14.30 -0.08 -11.26
C ALA A 300 -13.42 -1.34 -11.09
N GLY A 301 -12.36 -1.25 -10.29
CA GLY A 301 -11.40 -2.33 -10.09
C GLY A 301 -10.40 -2.49 -11.24
N ASN A 302 -10.32 -1.51 -12.15
CA ASN A 302 -9.40 -1.44 -13.29
C ASN A 302 -8.02 -0.92 -12.86
N ILE A 303 -7.37 -1.67 -11.97
CA ILE A 303 -6.08 -1.30 -11.38
C ILE A 303 -4.94 -2.14 -11.94
N THR A 304 -3.77 -1.52 -12.02
CA THR A 304 -2.50 -2.12 -12.48
C THR A 304 -1.34 -1.48 -11.71
N THR A 305 -0.14 -2.03 -11.85
CA THR A 305 1.08 -1.41 -11.30
C THR A 305 1.42 -0.05 -11.91
N HIS A 306 0.77 0.36 -13.00
CA HIS A 306 0.95 1.67 -13.64
C HIS A 306 -0.13 2.69 -13.23
N PHE A 307 -1.09 2.31 -12.38
CA PHE A 307 -2.24 3.16 -12.07
C PHE A 307 -1.85 4.59 -11.63
N ILE A 308 -0.86 4.72 -10.75
CA ILE A 308 -0.40 6.04 -10.27
C ILE A 308 0.28 6.83 -11.40
N SER A 309 1.11 6.20 -12.22
CA SER A 309 1.75 6.91 -13.35
C SER A 309 0.74 7.35 -14.40
N ASP A 310 -0.29 6.52 -14.65
CA ASP A 310 -1.28 6.74 -15.70
C ASP A 310 -2.28 7.84 -15.32
N TYR A 311 -2.73 7.87 -14.05
CA TYR A 311 -3.80 8.77 -13.62
C TYR A 311 -3.34 9.90 -12.69
N PHE A 312 -2.18 9.78 -12.05
CA PHE A 312 -1.75 10.67 -10.96
C PHE A 312 -0.34 11.29 -11.17
N SER A 313 0.22 11.23 -12.38
CA SER A 313 1.56 11.77 -12.67
C SER A 313 1.71 13.27 -12.41
N ASN A 314 0.62 14.04 -12.50
CA ASN A 314 0.56 15.48 -12.21
C ASN A 314 -0.41 15.77 -11.06
N TRP A 315 -0.50 14.87 -10.08
CA TRP A 315 -1.40 15.08 -8.95
C TRP A 315 -1.02 16.33 -8.15
N GLY A 316 -2.04 17.07 -7.76
CA GLY A 316 -2.00 18.12 -6.78
C GLY A 316 -3.37 18.21 -6.13
N THR A 317 -3.43 18.74 -4.91
CA THR A 317 -4.69 18.88 -4.14
C THR A 317 -5.76 19.67 -4.89
N GLY A 318 -5.37 20.45 -5.91
CA GLY A 318 -6.31 21.21 -6.75
C GLY A 318 -7.09 22.27 -5.98
N GLU A 319 -6.78 22.45 -4.69
CA GLU A 319 -7.42 23.42 -3.84
C GLU A 319 -6.93 24.81 -4.23
N GLU A 320 -7.87 25.60 -4.74
CA GLU A 320 -7.68 27.03 -4.81
C GLU A 320 -7.50 27.51 -3.37
N LYS A 321 -6.30 27.97 -3.03
CA LYS A 321 -6.02 28.47 -1.68
C LYS A 321 -7.07 29.49 -1.32
N LEU A 322 -7.88 29.17 -0.30
CA LEU A 322 -8.80 30.12 0.27
C LEU A 322 -8.01 31.37 0.69
N PRO A 323 -8.54 32.58 0.47
CA PRO A 323 -7.89 33.79 0.94
C PRO A 323 -7.60 33.69 2.44
N ASP A 324 -6.43 34.17 2.88
CA ASP A 324 -6.02 34.11 4.28
C ASP A 324 -7.09 34.72 5.20
N GLU A 325 -7.83 35.74 4.74
CA GLU A 325 -8.91 36.36 5.49
C GLU A 325 -10.06 35.39 5.78
N VAL A 326 -10.37 34.47 4.86
CA VAL A 326 -11.41 33.44 5.03
C VAL A 326 -10.94 32.42 6.06
N LEU A 327 -9.70 31.96 5.97
CA LEU A 327 -9.11 31.01 6.91
C LEU A 327 -9.01 31.61 8.32
N ILE A 328 -8.57 32.86 8.44
CA ILE A 328 -8.50 33.61 9.70
C ILE A 328 -9.91 33.77 10.29
N ALA A 329 -10.88 34.21 9.49
CA ALA A 329 -12.26 34.40 9.96
C ALA A 329 -12.88 33.07 10.44
N ALA A 330 -12.65 31.98 9.71
CA ALA A 330 -13.12 30.64 10.10
C ALA A 330 -12.46 30.15 11.39
N ALA A 331 -11.13 30.29 11.52
CA ALA A 331 -10.39 29.90 12.71
C ALA A 331 -10.82 30.71 13.94
N VAL A 332 -11.02 32.03 13.80
CA VAL A 332 -11.52 32.89 14.88
C VAL A 332 -12.96 32.51 15.25
N ALA A 333 -13.83 32.28 14.27
CA ALA A 333 -15.20 31.86 14.54
C ALA A 333 -15.26 30.50 15.26
N ASP A 334 -14.42 29.54 14.87
CA ASP A 334 -14.34 28.23 15.51
C ASP A 334 -13.73 28.30 16.92
N TYR A 335 -12.70 29.13 17.12
CA TYR A 335 -12.11 29.37 18.44
C TYR A 335 -13.09 30.05 19.41
N LEU A 336 -13.90 31.00 18.93
CA LEU A 336 -14.85 31.74 19.76
C LEU A 336 -16.14 30.96 20.06
N ARG A 337 -16.55 30.00 19.21
CA ARG A 337 -17.80 29.24 19.36
C ARG A 337 -17.87 28.45 20.69
N PRO A 338 -16.84 27.69 21.11
CA PRO A 338 -16.83 27.02 22.42
C PRO A 338 -16.91 28.00 23.61
N LEU A 339 -16.36 29.21 23.47
CA LEU A 339 -16.35 30.22 24.54
C LEU A 339 -17.75 30.83 24.72
N GLU A 340 -18.52 30.97 23.65
CA GLU A 340 -19.93 31.36 23.71
C GLU A 340 -20.82 30.24 24.28
N GLU A 341 -20.56 28.97 23.94
CA GLU A 341 -21.38 27.81 24.35
C GLU A 341 -21.08 27.30 25.76
N ARG A 342 -19.82 27.35 26.22
CA ARG A 342 -19.41 26.89 27.56
C ARG A 342 -19.57 27.96 28.66
N GLY A 343 -19.85 29.21 28.28
CA GLY A 343 -19.94 30.33 29.23
C GLY A 343 -18.61 30.63 29.96
N GLU A 344 -17.49 30.19 29.39
CA GLU A 344 -16.14 30.48 29.90
C GLU A 344 -15.78 31.92 29.55
N SER A 345 -15.30 32.66 30.56
CA SER A 345 -14.91 34.06 30.39
C SER A 345 -13.74 34.18 29.43
N LEU A 346 -13.91 34.97 28.36
CA LEU A 346 -12.81 35.40 27.47
C LEU A 346 -11.76 36.23 28.21
N THR A 347 -12.11 36.79 29.36
CA THR A 347 -11.21 37.57 30.19
C THR A 347 -10.63 36.66 31.26
N GLY A 348 -9.32 36.76 31.53
CA GLY A 348 -8.67 36.07 32.67
C GLY A 348 -9.15 36.57 34.05
N ILE A 349 -10.27 37.29 34.10
CA ILE A 349 -10.90 37.83 35.30
C ILE A 349 -11.91 36.80 35.79
N VAL A 350 -11.77 36.41 37.06
CA VAL A 350 -12.75 35.55 37.73
C VAL A 350 -13.94 36.42 38.10
N GLU A 351 -14.97 36.41 37.26
CA GLU A 351 -16.24 37.08 37.51
C GLU A 351 -17.12 36.21 38.42
N GLU A 352 -17.53 36.74 39.58
CA GLU A 352 -18.26 35.98 40.61
C GLU A 352 -19.69 35.63 40.18
N ASP A 353 -20.35 36.50 39.41
CA ASP A 353 -21.74 36.27 38.97
C ASP A 353 -21.80 35.23 37.83
N PRO A 354 -22.39 34.03 38.05
CA PRO A 354 -22.52 33.00 37.03
C PRO A 354 -23.41 33.40 35.84
N HIS A 355 -24.20 34.47 35.96
CA HIS A 355 -25.09 34.97 34.92
C HIS A 355 -24.62 36.30 34.29
N SER A 356 -23.44 36.79 34.66
CA SER A 356 -22.92 38.06 34.14
C SER A 356 -22.87 38.05 32.61
N PRO A 357 -23.47 39.05 31.93
CA PRO A 357 -23.40 39.16 30.49
C PRO A 357 -21.96 39.41 29.99
N TRP A 358 -21.06 39.85 30.88
CA TRP A 358 -19.64 40.10 30.58
C TRP A 358 -18.79 38.83 30.51
N LYS A 359 -19.32 37.68 30.95
CA LYS A 359 -18.68 36.37 30.73
C LYS A 359 -18.80 35.87 29.29
N LYS A 360 -19.77 36.38 28.52
CA LYS A 360 -20.06 35.88 27.18
C LYS A 360 -19.37 36.74 26.13
N GLY A 361 -18.57 36.10 25.28
CA GLY A 361 -17.92 36.71 24.11
C GLY A 361 -18.85 37.10 22.96
N GLY A 362 -20.11 37.42 23.26
CA GLY A 362 -21.13 37.66 22.26
C GLY A 362 -20.94 38.94 21.45
N LYS A 363 -21.80 39.11 20.45
CA LYS A 363 -21.83 40.24 19.49
C LYS A 363 -22.27 41.59 20.09
N TRP A 364 -21.96 41.86 21.36
CA TRP A 364 -22.40 43.08 22.03
C TRP A 364 -21.69 44.31 21.43
N ARG A 365 -22.48 45.32 21.08
CA ARG A 365 -22.02 46.63 20.62
C ARG A 365 -22.91 47.69 21.27
N LEU A 366 -22.31 48.79 21.73
CA LEU A 366 -23.05 50.01 22.01
C LEU A 366 -23.61 50.51 20.68
N GLY A 367 -24.92 50.75 20.64
CA GLY A 367 -25.63 51.25 19.46
C GLY A 367 -25.17 52.63 19.04
#